data_AF-A0A7C7WAH0-F1
#
_entry.id   AF-A0A7C7WAH0-F1
#
_cell.length_a   1.000
_cell.length_b   1.000
_cell.length_c   1.000
_cell.angle_alpha   90.00
_cell.angle_beta   90.00
_cell.angle_gamma   90.00
#
_symmetry.space_group_name_H-M   'P 1'
#
loop_
_entity.id
_entity.type
_entity.pdbx_description
1 polymer ?
#
loop_
_entity_poly.entity_id
_entity_poly.type
_entity_poly.pdbx_seq_one_letter_code
_entity_poly.pdbx_strand_id
1 'polypeptide(L)'
;MPDVSPKPRNVLLIVSDEHSPRYMGCSGHPVARTPHIDALAARGVRFQRATTPSPICVPARASLATGRSYCEEVLRSIVDPEEADRRAFADQRMLEGALGGRIAVERYSRFDHTPVPER
;
A
#
# COMPACT_ATOMS: atom_id res chain seq x y z
N MET A 1 -16.45 -31.50 35.77
CA MET A 1 -15.64 -30.26 35.77
C MET A 1 -16.06 -29.45 34.56
N PRO A 2 -16.37 -28.15 34.67
CA PRO A 2 -16.66 -27.32 33.50
C PRO A 2 -15.39 -27.20 32.63
N ASP A 3 -15.59 -27.15 31.32
CA ASP A 3 -14.52 -26.97 30.34
C ASP A 3 -13.88 -25.57 30.51
N VAL A 4 -12.57 -25.55 30.76
CA VAL A 4 -11.75 -24.33 30.96
C VAL A 4 -10.94 -24.02 29.68
N SER A 5 -11.24 -24.68 28.56
CA SER A 5 -10.54 -24.42 27.31
C SER A 5 -10.74 -22.96 26.86
N PRO A 6 -9.66 -22.23 26.54
CA PRO A 6 -9.78 -20.84 26.13
C PRO A 6 -10.57 -20.77 24.83
N LYS A 7 -11.67 -20.00 24.85
CA LYS A 7 -12.49 -19.77 23.66
C LYS A 7 -11.61 -19.22 22.53
N PRO A 8 -11.66 -19.80 21.31
CA PRO A 8 -10.84 -19.33 20.20
C PRO A 8 -11.13 -17.85 19.91
N ARG A 9 -10.06 -17.08 19.73
CA ARG A 9 -10.12 -15.65 19.39
C ARG A 9 -9.85 -15.47 17.90
N ASN A 10 -10.68 -14.64 17.26
CA ASN A 10 -10.46 -14.22 15.89
C ASN A 10 -9.53 -13.00 15.86
N VAL A 11 -8.66 -12.94 14.86
CA VAL A 11 -7.80 -11.80 14.58
C VAL A 11 -8.15 -11.26 13.21
N LEU A 12 -8.43 -9.95 13.13
CA LEU A 12 -8.68 -9.23 11.88
C LEU A 12 -7.54 -8.23 11.65
N LEU A 13 -6.76 -8.45 10.60
CA LEU A 13 -5.70 -7.53 10.16
C LEU A 13 -6.23 -6.65 9.02
N ILE A 14 -6.33 -5.35 9.25
CA ILE A 14 -6.74 -4.35 8.26
C ILE A 14 -5.50 -3.55 7.86
N VAL A 15 -5.21 -3.48 6.55
CA VAL A 15 -4.08 -2.75 6.00
C VAL A 15 -4.56 -1.83 4.89
N SER A 16 -4.27 -0.54 5.01
CA SER A 16 -4.47 0.46 3.96
C SER A 16 -3.14 0.67 3.21
N ASP A 17 -3.18 0.86 1.89
CA ASP A 17 -1.99 1.15 1.09
C ASP A 17 -1.70 2.67 1.08
N GLU A 18 -0.43 3.04 1.11
CA GLU A 18 0.06 4.43 1.10
C GLU A 18 -0.60 5.37 2.13
N HIS A 19 -1.12 4.84 3.24
CA HIS A 19 -1.83 5.66 4.23
C HIS A 19 -0.86 6.47 5.09
N SER A 20 -0.79 7.78 4.82
CA SER A 20 -0.06 8.70 5.67
C SER A 20 -0.68 8.78 7.09
N PRO A 21 0.12 8.67 8.16
CA PRO A 21 -0.37 8.67 9.54
C PRO A 21 -1.03 9.99 9.96
N ARG A 22 -0.86 11.04 9.15
CA ARG A 22 -1.42 12.38 9.40
C ARG A 22 -2.85 12.54 8.90
N TYR A 23 -3.33 11.68 7.99
CA TYR A 23 -4.64 11.81 7.34
C TYR A 23 -5.72 10.99 8.06
N MET A 24 -5.96 11.31 9.33
CA MET A 24 -7.04 10.73 10.15
C MET A 24 -7.55 11.77 11.17
N GLY A 25 -8.84 11.71 11.51
CA GLY A 25 -9.44 12.54 12.55
C GLY A 25 -8.76 12.34 13.91
N CYS A 26 -8.49 11.10 14.30
CA CYS A 26 -7.75 10.76 15.53
C CYS A 26 -6.26 11.15 15.52
N SER A 27 -5.72 11.59 14.37
CA SER A 27 -4.40 12.22 14.23
C SER A 27 -4.46 13.75 14.27
N GLY A 28 -5.66 14.34 14.38
CA GLY A 28 -5.88 15.79 14.39
C GLY A 28 -5.94 16.43 13.01
N HIS A 29 -6.20 15.66 11.93
CA HIS A 29 -6.32 16.23 10.59
C HIS A 29 -7.54 17.16 10.50
N PRO A 30 -7.40 18.40 9.99
CA PRO A 30 -8.48 19.40 10.05
C PRO A 30 -9.68 19.08 9.15
N VAL A 31 -9.50 18.23 8.13
CA VAL A 31 -10.52 17.96 7.10
C VAL A 31 -10.95 16.50 7.05
N ALA A 32 -10.08 15.57 7.48
CA ALA A 32 -10.32 14.15 7.25
C ALA A 32 -11.35 13.64 8.25
N ARG A 33 -12.49 13.16 7.76
CA ARG A 33 -13.55 12.58 8.59
C ARG A 33 -13.44 11.07 8.54
N THR A 34 -12.88 10.48 9.59
CA THR A 34 -12.63 9.02 9.68
C THR A 34 -13.34 8.38 10.88
N PRO A 35 -14.67 8.54 11.05
CA PRO A 35 -15.36 8.21 12.29
C PRO A 35 -15.19 6.74 12.73
N HIS A 36 -15.11 5.79 11.79
CA HIS A 36 -14.91 4.38 12.11
C HIS A 36 -13.48 4.05 12.57
N ILE A 37 -12.47 4.71 12.00
CA ILE A 37 -11.08 4.57 12.43
C ILE A 37 -10.88 5.26 13.77
N ASP A 38 -11.49 6.44 13.96
CA ASP A 38 -11.43 7.20 15.21
C ASP A 38 -12.08 6.42 16.35
N ALA A 39 -13.24 5.79 16.10
CA ALA A 39 -13.88 4.88 17.05
C ALA A 39 -13.05 3.62 17.34
N LEU A 40 -12.24 3.14 16.39
CA LEU A 40 -11.30 2.03 16.62
C LEU A 40 -10.14 2.46 17.50
N ALA A 41 -9.56 3.64 17.23
CA ALA A 41 -8.50 4.21 18.05
C ALA A 41 -8.97 4.50 19.48
N ALA A 42 -10.19 5.02 19.67
CA ALA A 42 -10.75 5.36 20.98
C ALA A 42 -11.03 4.14 21.88
N ARG A 43 -11.38 2.99 21.29
CA ARG A 43 -11.66 1.74 22.03
C ARG A 43 -10.44 0.81 22.14
N GLY A 44 -9.29 1.23 21.63
CA GLY A 44 -8.10 0.41 21.50
C GLY A 44 -6.83 1.18 21.85
N VAL A 45 -5.72 0.77 21.26
CA VAL A 45 -4.41 1.42 21.43
C VAL A 45 -3.95 1.97 20.09
N ARG A 46 -3.60 3.26 20.05
CA ARG A 46 -3.01 3.92 18.88
C ARG A 46 -1.52 4.14 19.10
N PHE A 47 -0.70 3.50 18.28
CA PHE A 47 0.75 3.71 18.28
C PHE A 47 1.09 4.98 17.49
N GLN A 48 1.51 6.03 18.18
CA GLN A 48 1.87 7.31 17.55
C GLN A 48 3.23 7.27 16.83
N ARG A 49 4.05 6.26 17.14
CA ARG A 49 5.42 6.07 16.62
C ARG A 49 5.59 4.69 15.99
N ALA A 50 4.69 4.34 15.07
CA ALA A 50 4.82 3.15 14.22
C ALA A 50 5.48 3.54 12.88
N THR A 51 6.62 2.93 12.57
CA THR A 51 7.43 3.24 11.38
C THR A 51 7.43 2.04 10.43
N THR A 52 7.29 2.29 9.12
CA THR A 52 7.42 1.24 8.11
C THR A 52 8.88 0.78 7.99
N PRO A 53 9.15 -0.53 7.84
CA PRO A 53 10.50 -1.03 7.60
C PRO A 53 11.04 -0.63 6.21
N SER A 54 10.15 -0.27 5.27
CA SER A 54 10.52 0.24 3.95
C SER A 54 9.44 1.16 3.40
N PRO A 55 9.80 2.26 2.70
CA PRO A 55 8.82 3.16 2.06
C PRO A 55 8.27 2.62 0.72
N ILE A 56 8.50 1.35 0.37
CA ILE A 56 8.02 0.72 -0.86
C ILE A 56 7.06 -0.45 -0.53
N CYS A 57 6.01 -0.62 -1.34
CA CYS A 57 4.88 -1.51 -1.05
C CYS A 57 5.29 -2.96 -0.81
N VAL A 58 6.06 -3.53 -1.73
CA VAL A 58 6.49 -4.94 -1.70
C VAL A 58 7.37 -5.26 -0.46
N PRO A 59 8.48 -4.56 -0.18
CA PRO A 59 9.27 -4.80 1.03
C PRO A 59 8.51 -4.53 2.33
N ALA A 60 7.66 -3.49 2.38
CA ALA A 60 6.87 -3.21 3.59
C ALA A 60 5.93 -4.37 3.92
N ARG A 61 5.23 -4.92 2.91
CA ARG A 61 4.30 -6.05 3.07
C ARG A 61 5.04 -7.35 3.39
N ALA A 62 6.19 -7.60 2.76
CA ALA A 62 7.02 -8.77 3.05
C ALA A 62 7.52 -8.77 4.51
N SER A 63 8.00 -7.62 5.00
CA SER A 63 8.38 -7.47 6.40
C SER A 63 7.21 -7.61 7.36
N LEU A 64 6.02 -7.08 7.02
CA LEU A 64 4.81 -7.24 7.84
C LEU A 64 4.37 -8.71 7.95
N ALA A 65 4.40 -9.46 6.83
CA ALA A 65 3.96 -10.85 6.79
C ALA A 65 4.94 -11.81 7.50
N THR A 66 6.25 -11.51 7.47
CA THR A 66 7.30 -12.39 8.01
C THR A 66 7.80 -11.98 9.40
N GLY A 67 7.55 -10.74 9.83
CA GLY A 67 8.14 -10.17 11.04
C GLY A 67 9.65 -9.91 10.93
N ARG A 68 10.22 -9.91 9.71
CA ARG A 68 11.67 -9.75 9.48
C ARG A 68 11.98 -8.38 8.87
N SER A 69 12.96 -7.69 9.43
CA SER A 69 13.54 -6.48 8.85
C SER A 69 14.44 -6.86 7.67
N TYR A 70 14.30 -6.15 6.55
CA TYR A 70 15.15 -6.30 5.36
C TYR A 70 14.92 -7.60 4.58
N CYS A 71 13.99 -7.54 3.63
CA CYS A 71 13.68 -8.65 2.75
C CYS A 71 14.45 -8.58 1.42
N GLU A 72 15.51 -7.79 1.25
CA GLU A 72 16.14 -7.62 -0.08
C GLU A 72 16.46 -8.97 -0.74
N GLU A 73 17.06 -9.90 -0.01
CA GLU A 73 17.36 -11.25 -0.52
C GLU A 73 16.09 -12.06 -0.86
N VAL A 74 15.03 -11.93 -0.05
CA VAL A 74 13.72 -12.57 -0.30
C VAL A 74 12.97 -11.90 -1.46
N LEU A 75 13.14 -10.60 -1.67
CA LEU A 75 12.48 -9.87 -2.74
C LEU A 75 13.16 -10.10 -4.07
N ARG A 76 14.49 -10.16 -4.07
CA ARG A 76 15.30 -10.54 -5.23
C ARG A 76 15.05 -11.98 -5.66
N SER A 77 14.59 -12.86 -4.76
CA SER A 77 14.14 -14.21 -5.17
C SER A 77 12.73 -14.23 -5.80
N ILE A 78 11.93 -13.18 -5.60
CA ILE A 78 10.59 -13.03 -6.19
C ILE A 78 10.67 -12.30 -7.54
N VAL A 79 11.45 -11.22 -7.60
CA VAL A 79 11.62 -10.40 -8.82
C VAL A 79 13.05 -9.89 -8.91
N ASP A 80 13.63 -9.96 -10.11
CA ASP A 80 14.86 -9.25 -10.44
C ASP A 80 14.49 -7.79 -10.78
N PRO A 81 14.87 -6.79 -9.94
CA PRO A 81 14.50 -5.41 -10.18
C PRO A 81 15.21 -4.84 -11.40
N GLU A 82 16.45 -5.24 -11.67
CA GLU A 82 17.22 -4.79 -12.83
C GLU A 82 16.60 -5.31 -14.14
N GLU A 83 16.06 -6.53 -14.15
CA GLU A 83 15.27 -7.07 -15.26
C GLU A 83 13.94 -6.32 -15.45
N ALA A 84 13.20 -6.11 -14.36
CA ALA A 84 11.90 -5.43 -14.39
C ALA A 84 12.03 -4.02 -14.96
N ASP A 85 13.05 -3.26 -14.51
CA ASP A 85 13.35 -1.93 -15.02
C ASP A 85 13.71 -1.96 -16.51
N ARG A 86 14.58 -2.91 -16.92
CA ARG A 86 14.99 -3.02 -18.33
C ARG A 86 13.79 -3.27 -19.25
N ARG A 87 12.84 -4.11 -18.81
CA ARG A 87 11.59 -4.37 -19.52
C ARG A 87 10.69 -3.14 -19.56
N ALA A 88 10.48 -2.47 -18.41
CA ALA A 88 9.67 -1.26 -18.34
C ALA A 88 10.20 -0.17 -19.29
N PHE A 89 11.52 0.06 -19.33
CA PHE A 89 12.12 1.02 -20.26
C PHE A 89 12.04 0.59 -21.72
N ALA A 90 12.10 -0.71 -22.00
CA ALA A 90 11.91 -1.22 -23.36
C ALA A 90 10.46 -1.00 -23.84
N ASP A 91 9.47 -1.28 -22.98
CA ASP A 91 8.06 -1.06 -23.28
C ASP A 91 7.76 0.43 -23.50
N GLN A 92 8.34 1.32 -22.68
CA GLN A 92 8.24 2.77 -22.86
C GLN A 92 8.79 3.22 -24.22
N ARG A 93 9.96 2.73 -24.63
CA ARG A 93 10.54 3.05 -25.95
C ARG A 93 9.67 2.55 -27.10
N MET A 94 9.07 1.36 -26.97
CA MET A 94 8.13 0.84 -27.96
C MET A 94 6.89 1.72 -28.07
N LEU A 95 6.32 2.16 -26.93
CA LEU A 95 5.20 3.09 -26.88
C LEU A 95 5.54 4.45 -27.50
N GLU A 96 6.72 5.00 -27.21
CA GLU A 96 7.22 6.23 -27.83
C GLU A 96 7.31 6.11 -29.35
N GLY A 97 7.84 4.99 -29.86
CA GLY A 97 7.90 4.73 -31.30
C GLY A 97 6.52 4.59 -31.94
N ALA A 98 5.63 3.82 -31.31
CA ALA A 98 4.29 3.55 -31.82
C ALA A 98 3.38 4.80 -31.83
N LEU A 99 3.52 5.67 -30.83
CA LEU A 99 2.71 6.88 -30.71
C LEU A 99 3.31 8.09 -31.46
N GLY A 100 4.46 7.94 -32.10
CA GLY A 100 5.07 9.01 -32.92
C GLY A 100 5.88 10.03 -32.12
N GLY A 101 6.42 9.61 -30.97
CA GLY A 101 7.33 10.40 -30.14
C GLY A 101 6.73 10.77 -28.78
N ARG A 102 7.61 11.22 -27.89
CA ARG A 102 7.31 11.48 -26.48
C ARG A 102 6.14 12.43 -26.23
N ILE A 103 6.00 13.48 -27.06
CA ILE A 103 4.89 14.46 -26.94
C ILE A 103 3.52 13.79 -27.14
N ALA A 104 3.44 12.78 -28.01
CA ALA A 104 2.21 12.05 -28.23
C ALA A 104 1.91 11.07 -27.08
N VAL A 105 2.94 10.45 -26.50
CA VAL A 105 2.82 9.60 -25.29
C VAL A 105 2.30 10.41 -24.10
N GLU A 106 2.86 11.60 -23.87
CA GLU A 106 2.43 12.49 -22.78
C GLU A 106 0.98 12.96 -22.95
N ARG A 107 0.49 13.11 -24.19
CA ARG A 107 -0.92 13.41 -24.49
C ARG A 107 -1.83 12.18 -24.43
N TYR A 108 -1.27 10.98 -24.60
CA TYR A 108 -1.99 9.71 -24.50
C TYR A 108 -2.31 9.33 -23.06
N SER A 109 -1.58 9.88 -22.07
CA SER A 109 -1.81 9.66 -20.63
C SER A 109 -3.15 10.22 -20.14
N ARG A 110 -4.26 9.59 -20.54
CA ARG A 110 -5.48 9.58 -19.73
C ARG A 110 -5.35 8.40 -18.78
N PHE A 111 -5.21 8.70 -17.49
CA PHE A 111 -5.64 7.75 -16.48
C PHE A 111 -7.16 7.70 -16.59
N ASP A 112 -7.67 6.77 -17.39
CA ASP A 112 -9.10 6.44 -17.39
C ASP A 112 -9.40 5.81 -16.03
N HIS A 113 -9.61 6.68 -15.03
CA HIS A 113 -10.16 6.28 -13.75
C HIS A 113 -11.54 5.66 -14.00
N THR A 114 -11.90 4.68 -13.17
CA THR A 114 -13.25 4.13 -13.06
C THR A 114 -14.29 5.24 -13.23
N PRO A 115 -15.23 5.14 -14.18
CA PRO A 115 -16.18 6.21 -14.45
C PRO A 115 -16.88 6.60 -13.15
N VAL A 116 -16.87 7.90 -12.84
CA VAL A 116 -17.66 8.45 -11.73
C VAL A 116 -19.12 8.10 -12.00
N PRO A 117 -19.82 7.36 -11.12
CA PRO A 117 -21.23 7.09 -11.32
C PRO A 117 -21.98 8.41 -11.53
N GLU A 118 -22.77 8.48 -12.60
CA GLU A 118 -23.70 9.58 -12.79
C GLU A 118 -24.65 9.59 -11.58
N ARG A 119 -24.83 10.77 -10.97
CA ARG A 119 -25.68 10.95 -9.80
C ARG A 119 -27.12 10.54 -10.08
#